data_AF-A0A9E0H731-F1
#
_entry.id   AF-A0A9E0H731-F1
#
_cell.length_a   1.000
_cell.length_b   1.000
_cell.length_c   1.000
_cell.angle_alpha   90.00
_cell.angle_beta   90.00
_cell.angle_gamma   90.00
#
_symmetry.space_group_name_H-M   'P 1'
#
loop_
_entity.id
_entity.type
_entity.pdbx_description
1 polymer ?
#
loop_
_entity_poly.entity_id
_entity_poly.type
_entity_poly.pdbx_seq_one_letter_code
_entity_poly.pdbx_strand_id
1 'polypeptide(L)'
;MRSSSWLTLSAILIATTLTAGCQVGSVGESLGDPDDDPLPTPACDGPFGPPRDPASLPACCGEFVGGAHCLPDGAVPGLVRDRFAACAGGGTCVPDPMIRTGGVFEPRACTSLQGAEGVCLSGCIPEVQEAWGILPQGACDTTERCVPCINPLDGQDTGACNLRYTCEGGFGSGACPHTGPDLIDPAGLPSCAPDAHCLSLVLVPEELRARLADCPGSTDKCVPDDFIRTGGNYVPTTCASVGGAEGRCLSKALPEIAAQATLLSQGSCDANELCAPCWNPLDQTDTGACHLSCDPGPTAGPTQLPACCDGRGTCVPASAAGDNADRLGQDTCADEAMLCAPNVFLEPGFQPATCETELIQSLFGAAYAEGRCLPDCLPDVDNFLIGQDGCAEGMKCAPCLKPPFGTESGACDPIVTGP
;
A
#
# COMPACT_ATOMS: atom_id res chain seq x y z
N MET A 1 -82.42 24.14 -20.55
CA MET A 1 -83.48 24.79 -21.35
C MET A 1 -82.98 26.16 -21.79
N ARG A 2 -82.91 26.41 -23.11
CA ARG A 2 -82.60 27.68 -23.81
C ARG A 2 -81.17 28.23 -23.59
N SER A 3 -80.46 28.85 -24.53
CA SER A 3 -80.60 29.10 -25.98
C SER A 3 -79.28 29.75 -26.42
N SER A 4 -78.79 29.39 -27.60
CA SER A 4 -78.14 30.18 -28.69
C SER A 4 -78.11 31.72 -28.52
N SER A 5 -77.20 32.56 -29.05
CA SER A 5 -76.35 32.50 -30.26
C SER A 5 -75.47 33.78 -30.40
N TRP A 6 -74.29 33.63 -31.03
CA TRP A 6 -73.64 34.46 -32.09
C TRP A 6 -73.26 35.94 -31.89
N LEU A 7 -71.98 36.26 -32.14
CA LEU A 7 -71.57 37.36 -33.02
C LEU A 7 -70.15 37.17 -33.56
N THR A 8 -70.07 37.14 -34.88
CA THR A 8 -68.90 37.12 -35.76
C THR A 8 -68.27 38.51 -35.87
N LEU A 9 -66.95 38.58 -35.99
CA LEU A 9 -66.28 39.69 -36.66
C LEU A 9 -65.03 39.20 -37.40
N SER A 10 -65.15 39.20 -38.72
CA SER A 10 -64.05 39.04 -39.67
C SER A 10 -63.35 40.38 -39.85
N ALA A 11 -62.02 40.38 -39.83
CA ALA A 11 -61.20 41.44 -40.42
C ALA A 11 -60.17 40.78 -41.34
N ILE A 12 -60.33 41.09 -42.62
CA ILE A 12 -59.49 40.73 -43.76
C ILE A 12 -58.32 41.72 -43.78
N LEU A 13 -57.07 41.24 -43.88
CA LEU A 13 -55.98 42.02 -44.46
C LEU A 13 -55.21 41.15 -45.45
N ILE A 14 -55.11 41.66 -46.67
CA ILE A 14 -54.56 41.03 -47.87
C ILE A 14 -53.06 41.34 -47.97
N ALA A 15 -52.33 40.26 -48.26
CA ALA A 15 -51.06 40.09 -48.98
C ALA A 15 -50.20 41.32 -49.37
N THR A 16 -48.90 41.20 -49.06
CA THR A 16 -47.84 41.50 -50.04
C THR A 16 -46.78 40.40 -49.98
N THR A 17 -46.64 39.75 -51.12
CA THR A 17 -45.61 38.78 -51.52
C THR A 17 -44.26 39.46 -51.71
N LEU A 18 -43.22 38.93 -51.07
CA LEU A 18 -41.82 39.10 -51.48
C LEU A 18 -41.24 37.70 -51.71
N THR A 19 -41.18 37.33 -52.98
CA THR A 19 -40.41 36.20 -53.50
C THR A 19 -38.92 36.56 -53.45
N ALA A 20 -38.20 36.01 -52.47
CA ALA A 20 -36.75 35.83 -52.57
C ALA A 20 -36.51 34.34 -52.81
N GLY A 21 -35.89 34.01 -53.94
CA GLY A 21 -35.56 32.63 -54.29
C GLY A 21 -34.48 32.10 -53.36
N CYS A 22 -34.81 31.10 -52.55
CA CYS A 22 -33.82 30.23 -51.94
C CYS A 22 -33.37 29.22 -52.98
N GLN A 23 -32.16 29.42 -53.46
CA GLN A 23 -31.39 28.44 -54.21
C GLN A 23 -31.19 27.22 -53.29
N VAL A 24 -31.55 26.04 -53.77
CA VAL A 24 -31.27 24.75 -53.13
C VAL A 24 -29.76 24.57 -53.15
N GLY A 25 -29.10 25.04 -52.10
CA GLY A 25 -27.78 24.59 -51.70
C GLY A 25 -27.97 23.43 -50.74
N SER A 26 -27.66 22.21 -51.20
CA SER A 26 -27.46 21.06 -50.34
C SER A 26 -26.25 21.31 -49.45
N VAL A 27 -26.46 21.96 -48.30
CA VAL A 27 -25.55 21.87 -47.18
C VAL A 27 -25.83 20.52 -46.51
N GLY A 28 -24.93 19.58 -46.73
CA GLY A 28 -24.79 18.42 -45.86
C GLY A 28 -24.25 18.89 -44.52
N GLU A 29 -25.10 19.49 -43.70
CA GLU A 29 -24.87 19.56 -42.26
C GLU A 29 -25.19 18.18 -41.71
N SER A 30 -24.14 17.37 -41.59
CA SER A 30 -24.14 16.22 -40.69
C SER A 30 -24.45 16.79 -39.31
N LEU A 31 -25.67 16.54 -38.81
CA LEU A 31 -25.94 16.63 -37.38
C LEU A 31 -25.00 15.61 -36.74
N GLY A 32 -23.84 16.08 -36.26
CA GLY A 32 -22.98 15.27 -35.42
C GLY A 32 -23.80 14.81 -34.23
N ASP A 33 -23.76 13.51 -33.95
CA ASP A 33 -24.43 12.93 -32.80
C ASP A 33 -23.97 13.72 -31.56
N PRO A 34 -24.88 14.23 -30.73
CA PRO A 34 -24.53 14.92 -29.48
C PRO A 34 -23.81 14.01 -28.46
N ASP A 35 -23.55 12.75 -28.82
CA ASP A 35 -22.83 11.75 -28.03
C ASP A 35 -21.32 11.65 -28.37
N ASP A 36 -20.81 12.45 -29.31
CA ASP A 36 -19.38 12.48 -29.71
C ASP A 36 -18.55 13.55 -28.96
N ASP A 37 -19.01 14.04 -27.80
CA ASP A 37 -18.11 14.80 -26.93
C ASP A 37 -17.00 13.85 -26.44
N PRO A 38 -15.71 14.12 -26.73
CA PRO A 38 -14.63 13.26 -26.31
C PRO A 38 -14.67 13.17 -24.78
N LEU A 39 -14.98 11.97 -24.28
CA LEU A 39 -15.01 11.70 -22.85
C LEU A 39 -13.71 12.23 -22.23
N PRO A 40 -13.78 12.96 -21.10
CA PRO A 40 -12.60 13.49 -20.46
C PRO A 40 -11.62 12.33 -20.22
N THR A 41 -10.41 12.45 -20.75
CA THR A 41 -9.35 11.47 -20.48
C THR A 41 -9.13 11.44 -18.97
N PRO A 42 -9.28 10.28 -18.32
CA PRO A 42 -9.09 10.18 -16.88
C PRO A 42 -7.68 10.63 -16.49
N ALA A 43 -7.55 11.19 -15.29
CA ALA A 43 -6.28 11.71 -14.78
C ALA A 43 -5.24 10.62 -14.45
N CYS A 44 -5.64 9.35 -14.52
CA CYS A 44 -4.83 8.17 -14.21
C CYS A 44 -5.18 7.01 -15.16
N ASP A 45 -4.26 6.06 -15.28
CA ASP A 45 -4.56 4.76 -15.89
C ASP A 45 -5.41 3.94 -14.91
N GLY A 46 -6.56 3.46 -15.37
CA GLY A 46 -7.44 2.63 -14.55
C GLY A 46 -7.03 1.14 -14.55
N PRO A 47 -7.83 0.26 -13.91
CA PRO A 47 -7.56 -1.16 -13.77
C PRO A 47 -7.34 -1.91 -15.09
N PHE A 48 -7.82 -1.37 -16.22
CA PHE A 48 -7.67 -1.97 -17.56
C PHE A 48 -6.49 -1.39 -18.36
N GLY A 49 -5.67 -0.55 -17.72
CA GLY A 49 -4.59 0.21 -18.32
C GLY A 49 -5.08 1.53 -18.95
N PRO A 50 -4.37 2.07 -19.95
CA PRO A 50 -4.76 3.33 -20.56
C PRO A 50 -6.11 3.20 -21.29
N PRO A 51 -6.91 4.28 -21.36
CA PRO A 51 -8.09 4.40 -22.20
C PRO A 51 -7.91 3.79 -23.60
N ARG A 52 -8.87 3.00 -24.05
CA ARG A 52 -8.87 2.41 -25.41
C ARG A 52 -10.17 2.69 -26.12
N ASP A 53 -10.11 2.78 -27.43
CA ASP A 53 -11.31 2.79 -28.27
C ASP A 53 -11.90 1.36 -28.31
N PRO A 54 -13.12 1.11 -27.79
CA PRO A 54 -13.74 -0.19 -27.82
C PRO A 54 -13.93 -0.74 -29.24
N ALA A 55 -14.15 0.12 -30.23
CA ALA A 55 -14.35 -0.29 -31.62
C ALA A 55 -13.11 -0.98 -32.24
N SER A 56 -11.94 -0.82 -31.61
CA SER A 56 -10.70 -1.51 -32.00
C SER A 56 -10.62 -2.97 -31.50
N LEU A 57 -11.53 -3.37 -30.61
CA LEU A 57 -11.56 -4.67 -29.97
C LEU A 57 -12.65 -5.57 -30.60
N PRO A 58 -12.62 -6.89 -30.41
CA PRO A 58 -13.70 -7.76 -30.86
C PRO A 58 -14.97 -7.51 -30.04
N ALA A 59 -16.09 -7.23 -30.70
CA ALA A 59 -17.37 -7.04 -30.03
C ALA A 59 -17.84 -8.33 -29.34
N CYS A 60 -18.49 -8.18 -28.20
CA CYS A 60 -19.17 -9.23 -27.47
C CYS A 60 -20.55 -8.73 -27.01
N CYS A 61 -21.34 -9.61 -26.37
CA CYS A 61 -22.67 -9.21 -25.87
C CYS A 61 -23.61 -8.64 -26.95
N GLY A 62 -23.63 -9.24 -28.15
CA GLY A 62 -24.40 -8.70 -29.28
C GLY A 62 -25.94 -8.69 -29.10
N GLU A 63 -26.45 -9.33 -28.05
CA GLU A 63 -27.89 -9.34 -27.72
C GLU A 63 -28.35 -8.07 -27.00
N PHE A 64 -27.43 -7.35 -26.34
CA PHE A 64 -27.72 -6.06 -25.73
C PHE A 64 -27.10 -4.95 -26.59
N VAL A 65 -27.96 -4.11 -27.16
CA VAL A 65 -27.55 -2.82 -27.68
C VAL A 65 -26.92 -2.10 -26.49
N GLY A 66 -25.67 -1.63 -26.60
CA GLY A 66 -24.90 -1.18 -25.42
C GLY A 66 -23.39 -1.12 -25.57
N GLY A 67 -22.84 -1.92 -26.48
CA GLY A 67 -21.40 -1.95 -26.72
C GLY A 67 -20.67 -2.61 -25.55
N ALA A 68 -20.20 -3.82 -25.76
CA ALA A 68 -19.17 -4.42 -24.95
C ALA A 68 -18.16 -5.05 -25.90
N HIS A 69 -16.90 -5.04 -25.49
CA HIS A 69 -15.84 -5.62 -26.29
C HIS A 69 -14.92 -6.48 -25.44
N CYS A 70 -14.26 -7.43 -26.11
CA CYS A 70 -13.37 -8.38 -25.50
C CYS A 70 -12.03 -7.73 -25.18
N LEU A 71 -11.69 -7.68 -23.89
CA LEU A 71 -10.33 -7.42 -23.44
C LEU A 71 -9.59 -8.75 -23.20
N PRO A 72 -8.29 -8.85 -23.51
CA PRO A 72 -7.49 -10.01 -23.13
C PRO A 72 -7.55 -10.26 -21.61
N ASP A 73 -7.52 -11.52 -21.15
CA ASP A 73 -7.69 -11.83 -19.73
C ASP A 73 -6.67 -11.12 -18.83
N GLY A 74 -5.42 -11.00 -19.28
CA GLY A 74 -4.37 -10.27 -18.55
C GLY A 74 -4.59 -8.76 -18.45
N ALA A 75 -5.49 -8.18 -19.24
CA ALA A 75 -5.84 -6.76 -19.19
C ALA A 75 -7.02 -6.46 -18.25
N VAL A 76 -7.73 -7.49 -17.77
CA VAL A 76 -8.84 -7.32 -16.82
C VAL A 76 -8.41 -7.93 -15.49
N PRO A 77 -8.29 -7.16 -14.41
CA PRO A 77 -7.94 -7.70 -13.09
C PRO A 77 -8.93 -8.78 -12.69
N GLY A 78 -8.41 -9.88 -12.11
CA GLY A 78 -9.22 -11.04 -11.73
C GLY A 78 -10.46 -10.66 -10.92
N LEU A 79 -10.33 -9.66 -10.04
CA LEU A 79 -11.41 -9.14 -9.20
C LEU A 79 -12.69 -8.75 -9.95
N VAL A 80 -12.56 -8.07 -11.09
CA VAL A 80 -13.72 -7.67 -11.89
C VAL A 80 -13.97 -8.64 -13.04
N ARG A 81 -13.02 -9.52 -13.33
CA ARG A 81 -13.13 -10.52 -14.40
C ARG A 81 -14.32 -11.44 -14.19
N ASP A 82 -14.52 -11.92 -12.97
CA ASP A 82 -15.60 -12.85 -12.64
C ASP A 82 -17.00 -12.22 -12.69
N ARG A 83 -17.07 -10.88 -12.77
CA ARG A 83 -18.32 -10.12 -12.96
C ARG A 83 -18.68 -9.92 -14.43
N PHE A 84 -17.85 -10.37 -15.35
CA PHE A 84 -18.04 -10.16 -16.78
C PHE A 84 -18.10 -11.50 -17.52
N ALA A 85 -18.84 -11.53 -18.62
CA ALA A 85 -18.94 -12.74 -19.43
C ALA A 85 -17.59 -13.07 -20.11
N ALA A 86 -17.30 -14.35 -20.29
CA ALA A 86 -16.16 -14.77 -21.11
C ALA A 86 -16.44 -14.51 -22.60
N CYS A 87 -15.40 -14.13 -23.34
CA CYS A 87 -15.47 -13.97 -24.78
C CYS A 87 -15.25 -15.30 -25.52
N ALA A 88 -15.98 -15.51 -26.63
CA ALA A 88 -15.87 -16.74 -27.42
C ALA A 88 -14.46 -17.00 -28.00
N GLY A 89 -13.68 -15.94 -28.22
CA GLY A 89 -12.29 -16.01 -28.67
C GLY A 89 -11.24 -16.02 -27.55
N GLY A 90 -11.66 -16.18 -26.30
CA GLY A 90 -10.84 -15.90 -25.11
C GLY A 90 -10.89 -14.42 -24.71
N GLY A 91 -10.52 -14.11 -23.48
CA GLY A 91 -10.71 -12.79 -22.91
C GLY A 91 -12.03 -12.61 -22.16
N THR A 92 -12.24 -11.39 -21.71
CA THR A 92 -13.37 -10.98 -20.87
C THR A 92 -14.17 -9.86 -21.54
N CYS A 93 -15.49 -10.01 -21.57
CA CYS A 93 -16.43 -9.10 -22.22
C CYS A 93 -16.72 -7.90 -21.32
N VAL A 94 -16.06 -6.77 -21.58
CA VAL A 94 -16.14 -5.58 -20.73
C VAL A 94 -17.01 -4.51 -21.39
N PRO A 95 -17.92 -3.84 -20.64
CA PRO A 95 -18.71 -2.74 -21.16
C PRO A 95 -17.86 -1.58 -21.69
N ASP A 96 -18.25 -1.01 -22.83
CA ASP A 96 -17.52 0.06 -23.52
C ASP A 96 -17.24 1.30 -22.66
N PRO A 97 -18.15 1.77 -21.78
CA PRO A 97 -17.84 2.87 -20.87
C PRO A 97 -16.60 2.62 -20.01
N MET A 98 -16.39 1.38 -19.55
CA MET A 98 -15.22 1.05 -18.75
C MET A 98 -13.96 0.91 -19.60
N ILE A 99 -14.05 0.38 -20.83
CA ILE A 99 -12.90 0.29 -21.74
C ILE A 99 -12.40 1.70 -22.11
N ARG A 100 -13.33 2.63 -22.41
CA ARG A 100 -13.01 4.02 -22.78
C ARG A 100 -12.30 4.79 -21.69
N THR A 101 -12.50 4.43 -20.43
CA THR A 101 -11.86 5.10 -19.30
C THR A 101 -10.70 4.30 -18.72
N GLY A 102 -10.28 3.21 -19.38
CA GLY A 102 -9.26 2.33 -18.82
C GLY A 102 -9.70 1.65 -17.51
N GLY A 103 -11.00 1.60 -17.25
CA GLY A 103 -11.60 1.04 -16.05
C GLY A 103 -11.86 2.06 -14.94
N VAL A 104 -11.50 3.34 -15.12
CA VAL A 104 -11.92 4.43 -14.22
C VAL A 104 -13.40 4.71 -14.45
N PHE A 105 -14.26 4.08 -13.68
CA PHE A 105 -15.69 4.09 -13.92
C PHE A 105 -16.43 4.42 -12.63
N GLU A 106 -17.30 5.42 -12.68
CA GLU A 106 -18.27 5.70 -11.64
C GLU A 106 -19.67 5.48 -12.24
N PRO A 107 -20.36 4.40 -11.86
CA PRO A 107 -21.71 4.13 -12.34
C PRO A 107 -22.65 5.29 -12.01
N ARG A 108 -23.51 5.67 -12.96
CA ARG A 108 -24.53 6.69 -12.71
C ARG A 108 -25.51 6.19 -11.64
N ALA A 109 -25.73 6.99 -10.58
CA ALA A 109 -26.71 6.66 -9.55
C ALA A 109 -28.15 6.67 -10.11
N CYS A 110 -29.00 5.78 -9.58
CA CYS A 110 -30.40 5.65 -9.97
C CYS A 110 -31.27 5.11 -8.81
N THR A 111 -32.60 5.15 -8.98
CA THR A 111 -33.55 4.56 -8.02
C THR A 111 -34.10 3.26 -8.58
N SER A 112 -33.83 2.16 -7.89
CA SER A 112 -34.17 0.80 -8.32
C SER A 112 -35.51 0.34 -7.73
N LEU A 113 -35.74 -0.97 -7.72
CA LEU A 113 -36.93 -1.63 -7.19
C LEU A 113 -37.27 -1.16 -5.77
N GLN A 114 -38.55 -0.92 -5.52
CA GLN A 114 -39.08 -0.46 -4.23
C GLN A 114 -38.48 0.87 -3.71
N GLY A 115 -37.90 1.67 -4.60
CA GLY A 115 -37.26 2.93 -4.21
C GLY A 115 -35.85 2.76 -3.61
N ALA A 116 -35.26 1.56 -3.71
CA ALA A 116 -33.91 1.31 -3.23
C ALA A 116 -32.87 2.13 -4.02
N GLU A 117 -31.80 2.52 -3.35
CA GLU A 117 -30.61 3.09 -3.99
C GLU A 117 -29.99 2.05 -4.94
N GLY A 118 -29.52 2.51 -6.10
CA GLY A 118 -28.87 1.67 -7.08
C GLY A 118 -27.99 2.45 -8.04
N VAL A 119 -27.37 1.71 -8.95
CA VAL A 119 -26.53 2.26 -10.00
C VAL A 119 -26.85 1.66 -11.37
N CYS A 120 -26.56 2.43 -12.41
CA CYS A 120 -26.73 2.03 -13.79
C CYS A 120 -25.59 1.10 -14.22
N LEU A 121 -25.94 -0.13 -14.55
CA LEU A 121 -25.01 -1.15 -15.01
C LEU A 121 -25.46 -1.73 -16.34
N SER A 122 -24.47 -2.05 -17.19
CA SER A 122 -24.69 -2.62 -18.52
C SER A 122 -25.37 -3.98 -18.45
N GLY A 123 -26.30 -4.24 -19.38
CA GLY A 123 -26.90 -5.55 -19.59
C GLY A 123 -25.91 -6.64 -19.99
N CYS A 124 -24.67 -6.29 -20.31
CA CYS A 124 -23.61 -7.24 -20.62
C CYS A 124 -22.95 -7.88 -19.40
N ILE A 125 -23.27 -7.39 -18.20
CA ILE A 125 -22.90 -8.04 -16.94
C ILE A 125 -23.88 -9.22 -16.73
N PRO A 126 -23.40 -10.48 -16.62
CA PRO A 126 -24.26 -11.66 -16.54
C PRO A 126 -25.37 -11.56 -15.48
N GLU A 127 -25.05 -11.06 -14.30
CA GLU A 127 -26.02 -10.90 -13.20
C GLU A 127 -27.11 -9.86 -13.54
N VAL A 128 -26.77 -8.82 -14.31
CA VAL A 128 -27.72 -7.82 -14.80
C VAL A 128 -28.59 -8.39 -15.90
N GLN A 129 -28.02 -9.21 -16.79
CA GLN A 129 -28.73 -9.94 -17.83
C GLN A 129 -29.78 -10.89 -17.23
N GLU A 130 -29.42 -11.66 -16.21
CA GLU A 130 -30.32 -12.60 -15.54
C GLU A 130 -31.52 -11.88 -14.88
N ALA A 131 -31.28 -10.71 -14.30
CA ALA A 131 -32.30 -9.89 -13.66
C ALA A 131 -32.96 -8.86 -14.60
N TRP A 132 -32.61 -8.83 -15.89
CA TRP A 132 -32.97 -7.76 -16.84
C TRP A 132 -34.47 -7.49 -16.92
N GLY A 133 -35.28 -8.54 -16.87
CA GLY A 133 -36.74 -8.46 -16.97
C GLY A 133 -37.43 -7.88 -15.74
N ILE A 134 -36.75 -7.82 -14.59
CA ILE A 134 -37.30 -7.29 -13.33
C ILE A 134 -36.65 -5.99 -12.91
N LEU A 135 -35.42 -5.69 -13.35
CA LEU A 135 -34.76 -4.44 -13.03
C LEU A 135 -35.38 -3.27 -13.81
N PRO A 136 -35.69 -2.14 -13.15
CA PRO A 136 -36.18 -0.97 -13.86
C PRO A 136 -35.03 -0.32 -14.64
N GLN A 137 -35.35 0.31 -15.77
CA GLN A 137 -34.38 1.15 -16.48
C GLN A 137 -34.04 2.41 -15.66
N GLY A 138 -35.05 3.06 -15.06
CA GLY A 138 -34.84 4.25 -14.22
C GLY A 138 -34.23 5.42 -15.01
N ALA A 139 -33.15 5.98 -14.48
CA ALA A 139 -32.38 7.06 -15.12
C ALA A 139 -31.22 6.54 -16.01
N CYS A 140 -31.12 5.22 -16.19
CA CYS A 140 -30.05 4.58 -16.92
C CYS A 140 -30.29 4.58 -18.42
N ASP A 141 -29.22 4.42 -19.19
CA ASP A 141 -29.31 4.40 -20.64
C ASP A 141 -30.10 3.18 -21.13
N THR A 142 -30.47 3.15 -22.41
CA THR A 142 -31.31 2.08 -23.00
C THR A 142 -30.73 0.68 -22.84
N THR A 143 -29.42 0.65 -22.63
CA THR A 143 -28.53 -0.50 -22.65
C THR A 143 -28.14 -0.96 -21.24
N GLU A 144 -28.67 -0.25 -20.24
CA GLU A 144 -28.37 -0.43 -18.84
C GLU A 144 -29.65 -0.66 -18.04
N ARG A 145 -29.48 -1.16 -16.82
CA ARG A 145 -30.55 -1.26 -15.82
C ARG A 145 -30.08 -0.72 -14.49
N CYS A 146 -31.05 -0.23 -13.73
CA CYS A 146 -30.80 0.28 -12.39
C CYS A 146 -30.71 -0.90 -11.41
N VAL A 147 -29.50 -1.32 -11.10
CA VAL A 147 -29.22 -2.44 -10.19
C VAL A 147 -29.17 -1.91 -8.75
N PRO A 148 -29.97 -2.44 -7.81
CA PRO A 148 -29.99 -1.93 -6.45
C PRO A 148 -28.68 -2.28 -5.74
N CYS A 149 -28.19 -1.40 -4.84
CA CYS A 149 -27.00 -1.69 -4.03
C CYS A 149 -27.23 -2.90 -3.11
N ILE A 150 -28.43 -2.98 -2.53
CA ILE A 150 -28.87 -4.09 -1.68
C ILE A 150 -30.02 -4.80 -2.37
N ASN A 151 -29.93 -6.12 -2.51
CA ASN A 151 -30.99 -6.93 -3.10
C ASN A 151 -32.26 -6.84 -2.23
N PRO A 152 -33.38 -6.35 -2.78
CA PRO A 152 -34.60 -6.12 -2.01
C PRO A 152 -35.32 -7.41 -1.59
N LEU A 153 -34.87 -8.57 -2.07
CA LEU A 153 -35.48 -9.88 -1.76
C LEU A 153 -34.88 -10.55 -0.52
N ASP A 154 -33.58 -10.41 -0.32
CA ASP A 154 -32.82 -11.11 0.75
C ASP A 154 -31.99 -10.16 1.64
N GLY A 155 -31.93 -8.87 1.29
CA GLY A 155 -31.17 -7.86 2.02
C GLY A 155 -29.66 -7.96 1.86
N GLN A 156 -29.15 -8.78 0.93
CA GLN A 156 -27.71 -8.93 0.68
C GLN A 156 -27.17 -7.82 -0.23
N ASP A 157 -25.90 -7.47 -0.06
CA ASP A 157 -25.20 -6.55 -0.97
C ASP A 157 -25.03 -7.21 -2.36
N THR A 158 -25.43 -6.51 -3.43
CA THR A 158 -25.28 -7.00 -4.81
C THR A 158 -23.87 -6.77 -5.37
N GLY A 159 -23.10 -5.90 -4.73
CA GLY A 159 -21.83 -5.37 -5.21
C GLY A 159 -21.99 -4.27 -6.27
N ALA A 160 -23.20 -3.93 -6.69
CA ALA A 160 -23.42 -2.99 -7.81
C ALA A 160 -22.81 -1.61 -7.52
N CYS A 161 -23.08 -1.06 -6.33
CA CYS A 161 -22.60 0.26 -5.92
C CYS A 161 -21.11 0.26 -5.53
N ASN A 162 -20.50 -0.92 -5.42
CA ASN A 162 -19.08 -1.11 -5.18
C ASN A 162 -18.27 -1.24 -6.49
N LEU A 163 -18.94 -1.34 -7.65
CA LEU A 163 -18.30 -1.31 -8.99
C LEU A 163 -17.91 0.11 -9.40
N ARG A 164 -17.19 0.81 -8.52
CA ARG A 164 -16.60 2.13 -8.80
C ARG A 164 -15.08 2.06 -8.71
N TYR A 165 -14.40 2.65 -9.67
CA TYR A 165 -12.96 2.88 -9.62
C TYR A 165 -12.68 4.32 -10.00
N THR A 166 -12.06 5.06 -9.09
CA THR A 166 -11.77 6.49 -9.24
C THR A 166 -10.27 6.73 -9.07
N CYS A 167 -9.72 7.67 -9.84
CA CYS A 167 -8.30 8.03 -9.75
C CYS A 167 -7.86 8.59 -8.39
N GLU A 168 -8.80 9.06 -7.57
CA GLU A 168 -8.50 9.66 -6.25
C GLU A 168 -8.42 8.62 -5.11
N GLY A 169 -8.58 7.34 -5.40
CA GLY A 169 -8.43 6.28 -4.40
C GLY A 169 -8.67 4.89 -4.98
N GLY A 170 -7.59 4.16 -5.22
CA GLY A 170 -7.67 2.70 -5.44
C GLY A 170 -8.43 2.04 -4.30
N PHE A 171 -9.17 0.95 -4.58
CA PHE A 171 -9.93 0.08 -3.65
C PHE A 171 -10.08 0.55 -2.17
N GLY A 172 -10.58 1.76 -1.91
CA GLY A 172 -10.28 2.43 -0.63
C GLY A 172 -11.35 3.37 -0.06
N SER A 173 -12.45 3.58 -0.77
CA SER A 173 -13.54 4.45 -0.27
C SER A 173 -14.44 3.76 0.79
N GLY A 174 -14.03 2.60 1.30
CA GLY A 174 -14.73 1.86 2.36
C GLY A 174 -14.40 2.39 3.75
N ALA A 175 -15.23 2.06 4.73
CA ALA A 175 -14.92 2.33 6.13
C ALA A 175 -13.61 1.62 6.50
N CYS A 176 -12.73 2.30 7.23
CA CYS A 176 -11.55 1.70 7.85
C CYS A 176 -11.79 1.44 9.35
N PRO A 177 -11.42 0.27 9.88
CA PRO A 177 -10.94 -0.92 9.14
C PRO A 177 -12.07 -1.54 8.29
N HIS A 178 -11.72 -2.22 7.20
CA HIS A 178 -12.70 -2.95 6.41
C HIS A 178 -13.35 -4.06 7.24
N THR A 179 -14.68 -4.07 7.33
CA THR A 179 -15.46 -5.07 8.09
C THR A 179 -16.31 -5.97 7.19
N GLY A 180 -16.19 -5.84 5.87
CA GLY A 180 -16.96 -6.63 4.90
C GLY A 180 -16.28 -7.96 4.55
N PRO A 181 -16.89 -8.75 3.64
CA PRO A 181 -16.23 -9.88 3.00
C PRO A 181 -14.93 -9.44 2.29
N ASP A 182 -14.01 -10.37 2.09
CA ASP A 182 -12.76 -10.10 1.36
C ASP A 182 -13.06 -9.45 0.01
N LEU A 183 -12.41 -8.32 -0.25
CA LEU A 183 -12.49 -7.62 -1.53
C LEU A 183 -11.79 -8.44 -2.60
N ILE A 184 -10.61 -8.99 -2.30
CA ILE A 184 -9.84 -9.88 -3.19
C ILE A 184 -9.45 -11.12 -2.40
N ASP A 185 -9.76 -12.31 -2.92
CA ASP A 185 -9.27 -13.58 -2.38
C ASP A 185 -7.80 -13.80 -2.79
N PRO A 186 -6.83 -13.77 -1.85
CA PRO A 186 -5.43 -13.97 -2.17
C PRO A 186 -5.12 -15.37 -2.72
N ALA A 187 -5.94 -16.38 -2.41
CA ALA A 187 -5.70 -17.76 -2.86
C ALA A 187 -5.78 -17.93 -4.38
N GLY A 188 -6.42 -16.99 -5.08
CA GLY A 188 -6.45 -16.93 -6.55
C GLY A 188 -5.22 -16.28 -7.19
N LEU A 189 -4.32 -15.70 -6.41
CA LEU A 189 -3.14 -14.98 -6.87
C LEU A 189 -1.89 -15.85 -6.78
N PRO A 190 -0.80 -15.56 -7.54
CA PRO A 190 0.47 -16.25 -7.37
C PRO A 190 1.12 -15.90 -6.02
N SER A 191 1.48 -16.90 -5.22
CA SER A 191 2.17 -16.67 -3.93
C SER A 191 3.60 -16.18 -4.15
N CYS A 192 4.01 -15.19 -3.34
CA CYS A 192 5.36 -14.62 -3.37
C CYS A 192 6.11 -14.77 -2.03
N ALA A 193 5.39 -14.92 -0.92
CA ALA A 193 5.91 -15.24 0.40
C ALA A 193 4.79 -15.90 1.25
N PRO A 194 5.10 -16.45 2.44
CA PRO A 194 4.06 -16.88 3.37
C PRO A 194 3.09 -15.72 3.69
N ASP A 195 1.79 -15.97 3.55
CA ASP A 195 0.70 -14.99 3.74
C ASP A 195 0.85 -13.70 2.90
N ALA A 196 1.42 -13.84 1.70
CA ALA A 196 1.50 -12.76 0.72
C ALA A 196 1.43 -13.28 -0.72
N HIS A 197 0.78 -12.50 -1.58
CA HIS A 197 0.59 -12.83 -2.99
C HIS A 197 0.91 -11.66 -3.93
N CYS A 198 1.12 -12.00 -5.18
CA CYS A 198 1.39 -11.06 -6.25
C CYS A 198 0.15 -10.28 -6.64
N LEU A 199 0.22 -8.97 -6.47
CA LEU A 199 -0.84 -8.04 -6.86
C LEU A 199 -0.34 -7.08 -7.94
N SER A 200 -1.15 -6.91 -8.98
CA SER A 200 -0.82 -6.03 -10.11
C SER A 200 -0.55 -4.61 -9.65
N LEU A 201 0.48 -3.97 -10.22
CA LEU A 201 0.83 -2.57 -9.92
C LEU A 201 -0.35 -1.60 -10.02
N VAL A 202 -1.31 -1.88 -10.91
CA VAL A 202 -2.49 -1.03 -11.10
C VAL A 202 -3.43 -1.04 -9.88
N LEU A 203 -3.36 -2.10 -9.07
CA LEU A 203 -4.12 -2.24 -7.82
C LEU A 203 -3.33 -1.76 -6.60
N VAL A 204 -2.02 -1.47 -6.75
CA VAL A 204 -1.14 -1.04 -5.67
C VAL A 204 -0.94 0.47 -5.76
N PRO A 205 -1.35 1.25 -4.74
CA PRO A 205 -1.11 2.69 -4.68
C PRO A 205 0.37 3.03 -4.85
N GLU A 206 0.66 4.11 -5.59
CA GLU A 206 2.03 4.45 -5.99
C GLU A 206 2.96 4.63 -4.79
N GLU A 207 2.46 5.25 -3.72
CA GLU A 207 3.14 5.50 -2.46
C GLU A 207 3.53 4.22 -1.71
N LEU A 208 2.82 3.11 -1.90
CA LEU A 208 3.12 1.83 -1.26
C LEU A 208 4.11 0.99 -2.07
N ARG A 209 4.24 1.22 -3.39
CA ARG A 209 5.06 0.36 -4.28
C ARG A 209 6.53 0.29 -3.86
N ALA A 210 7.08 1.35 -3.29
CA ALA A 210 8.47 1.39 -2.83
C ALA A 210 8.71 0.56 -1.55
N ARG A 211 7.65 0.25 -0.81
CA ARG A 211 7.68 -0.54 0.43
C ARG A 211 7.39 -2.02 0.22
N LEU A 212 7.11 -2.43 -1.02
CA LEU A 212 6.70 -3.79 -1.36
C LEU A 212 7.78 -4.45 -2.21
N ALA A 213 8.07 -5.71 -1.92
CA ALA A 213 8.97 -6.52 -2.73
C ALA A 213 8.40 -6.72 -4.15
N ASP A 214 9.28 -6.91 -5.13
CA ASP A 214 8.86 -7.31 -6.47
C ASP A 214 8.45 -8.79 -6.48
N CYS A 215 7.46 -9.11 -7.31
CA CYS A 215 7.06 -10.49 -7.53
C CYS A 215 8.05 -11.25 -8.42
N PRO A 216 8.38 -12.52 -8.10
CA PRO A 216 9.29 -13.31 -8.92
C PRO A 216 8.80 -13.46 -10.36
N GLY A 217 9.53 -12.86 -11.31
CA GLY A 217 9.26 -13.01 -12.74
C GLY A 217 8.16 -12.09 -13.30
N SER A 218 7.68 -11.10 -12.55
CA SER A 218 6.75 -10.08 -13.06
C SER A 218 7.11 -8.68 -12.57
N THR A 219 6.39 -7.66 -13.06
CA THR A 219 6.48 -6.28 -12.55
C THR A 219 5.55 -6.03 -11.37
N ASP A 220 4.80 -7.05 -10.92
CA ASP A 220 3.81 -6.92 -9.85
C ASP A 220 4.50 -6.80 -8.48
N LYS A 221 3.72 -6.48 -7.45
CA LYS A 221 4.23 -6.36 -6.08
C LYS A 221 3.76 -7.52 -5.21
N CYS A 222 4.64 -7.96 -4.34
CA CYS A 222 4.32 -8.92 -3.29
C CYS A 222 3.62 -8.19 -2.15
N VAL A 223 2.31 -8.41 -1.99
CA VAL A 223 1.46 -7.71 -1.04
C VAL A 223 0.98 -8.69 0.03
N PRO A 224 1.04 -8.35 1.34
CA PRO A 224 0.50 -9.22 2.37
C PRO A 224 -1.01 -9.44 2.22
N ASP A 225 -1.47 -10.63 2.57
CA ASP A 225 -2.83 -11.09 2.30
C ASP A 225 -3.91 -10.23 2.98
N ASP A 226 -3.66 -9.69 4.18
CA ASP A 226 -4.59 -8.77 4.85
C ASP A 226 -4.80 -7.48 4.05
N PHE A 227 -3.75 -6.94 3.43
CA PHE A 227 -3.88 -5.77 2.56
C PHE A 227 -4.64 -6.12 1.28
N ILE A 228 -4.41 -7.31 0.71
CA ILE A 228 -5.16 -7.78 -0.47
C ILE A 228 -6.65 -7.95 -0.14
N ARG A 229 -6.97 -8.69 0.93
CA ARG A 229 -8.35 -8.96 1.39
C ARG A 229 -9.14 -7.69 1.69
N THR A 230 -8.48 -6.65 2.19
CA THR A 230 -9.14 -5.39 2.58
C THR A 230 -9.03 -4.29 1.53
N GLY A 231 -8.40 -4.55 0.37
CA GLY A 231 -8.13 -3.54 -0.65
C GLY A 231 -7.20 -2.42 -0.15
N GLY A 232 -6.39 -2.71 0.85
CA GLY A 232 -5.53 -1.75 1.52
C GLY A 232 -6.13 -1.18 2.80
N ASN A 233 -7.43 -1.32 3.10
CA ASN A 233 -8.08 -0.78 4.30
C ASN A 233 -7.89 -1.66 5.55
N TYR A 234 -6.64 -2.02 5.81
CA TYR A 234 -6.23 -2.83 6.94
C TYR A 234 -5.54 -1.96 8.00
N VAL A 235 -5.90 -2.16 9.26
CA VAL A 235 -5.18 -1.62 10.41
C VAL A 235 -4.42 -2.79 11.04
N PRO A 236 -3.08 -2.80 10.96
CA PRO A 236 -2.29 -3.87 11.54
C PRO A 236 -2.54 -4.02 13.04
N THR A 237 -2.46 -5.26 13.54
CA THR A 237 -2.60 -5.53 14.98
C THR A 237 -1.51 -4.80 15.78
N THR A 238 -1.90 -4.12 16.86
CA THR A 238 -0.96 -3.48 17.79
C THR A 238 -0.18 -4.54 18.57
N CYS A 239 1.13 -4.31 18.75
CA CYS A 239 2.01 -5.16 19.54
C CYS A 239 2.96 -4.32 20.40
N ALA A 240 3.63 -4.97 21.36
CA ALA A 240 4.70 -4.36 22.14
C ALA A 240 6.05 -4.77 21.55
N SER A 241 6.77 -3.80 21.00
CA SER A 241 8.10 -3.97 20.41
C SER A 241 9.19 -3.85 21.49
N VAL A 242 10.44 -3.67 21.05
CA VAL A 242 11.62 -3.52 21.91
C VAL A 242 11.41 -2.44 22.97
N GLY A 243 11.77 -2.73 24.23
CA GLY A 243 11.59 -1.81 25.35
C GLY A 243 10.13 -1.54 25.73
N GLY A 244 9.18 -2.34 25.25
CA GLY A 244 7.75 -2.13 25.47
C GLY A 244 7.18 -0.96 24.65
N ALA A 245 7.91 -0.49 23.63
CA ALA A 245 7.41 0.52 22.70
C ALA A 245 6.19 0.00 21.95
N GLU A 246 5.24 0.88 21.65
CA GLU A 246 4.12 0.53 20.78
C GLU A 246 4.64 0.14 19.38
N GLY A 247 4.04 -0.87 18.77
CA GLY A 247 4.37 -1.32 17.43
C GLY A 247 3.15 -1.82 16.65
N ARG A 248 3.42 -2.29 15.43
CA ARG A 248 2.47 -2.99 14.57
C ARG A 248 3.03 -4.32 14.12
N CYS A 249 2.14 -5.30 14.06
CA CYS A 249 2.42 -6.59 13.46
C CYS A 249 2.46 -6.43 11.95
N LEU A 250 3.67 -6.45 11.39
CA LEU A 250 3.90 -6.27 9.97
C LEU A 250 4.45 -7.56 9.35
N SER A 251 3.97 -7.88 8.15
CA SER A 251 4.36 -9.10 7.45
C SER A 251 5.86 -9.13 7.14
N LYS A 252 6.46 -10.31 7.31
CA LYS A 252 7.83 -10.61 6.89
C LYS A 252 8.02 -10.56 5.37
N ALA A 253 6.94 -10.46 4.59
CA ALA A 253 7.01 -10.23 3.14
C ALA A 253 7.44 -8.80 2.78
N LEU A 254 7.34 -7.84 3.72
CA LEU A 254 7.81 -6.48 3.52
C LEU A 254 9.35 -6.43 3.60
N PRO A 255 10.06 -5.88 2.59
CA PRO A 255 11.51 -5.83 2.57
C PRO A 255 12.15 -5.22 3.83
N GLU A 256 11.58 -4.12 4.33
CA GLU A 256 12.10 -3.44 5.52
C GLU A 256 11.98 -4.30 6.79
N ILE A 257 10.93 -5.12 6.88
CA ILE A 257 10.68 -6.03 8.02
C ILE A 257 11.58 -7.26 7.92
N ALA A 258 11.72 -7.82 6.72
CA ALA A 258 12.62 -8.94 6.47
C ALA A 258 14.08 -8.59 6.77
N ALA A 259 14.52 -7.38 6.39
CA ALA A 259 15.88 -6.90 6.64
C ALA A 259 16.20 -6.77 8.15
N GLN A 260 15.19 -6.53 8.98
CA GLN A 260 15.33 -6.37 10.43
C GLN A 260 14.88 -7.61 11.22
N ALA A 261 14.72 -8.76 10.56
CA ALA A 261 14.11 -9.94 11.18
C ALA A 261 14.86 -10.48 12.41
N THR A 262 16.16 -10.18 12.54
CA THR A 262 16.98 -10.54 13.70
C THR A 262 16.83 -9.56 14.88
N LEU A 263 16.38 -8.33 14.61
CA LEU A 263 16.26 -7.24 15.58
C LEU A 263 14.84 -7.12 16.12
N LEU A 264 13.84 -7.37 15.27
CA LEU A 264 12.43 -7.27 15.62
C LEU A 264 11.97 -8.54 16.33
N SER A 265 11.24 -8.38 17.43
CA SER A 265 10.59 -9.50 18.10
C SER A 265 9.30 -9.88 17.39
N GLN A 266 8.89 -11.14 17.45
CA GLN A 266 7.55 -11.53 17.01
C GLN A 266 6.47 -10.97 17.95
N GLY A 267 6.74 -10.89 19.27
CA GLY A 267 5.79 -10.38 20.24
C GLY A 267 4.48 -11.16 20.26
N SER A 268 3.36 -10.46 20.12
CA SER A 268 2.00 -11.03 20.00
C SER A 268 1.56 -11.24 18.54
N CYS A 269 2.45 -11.02 17.57
CA CYS A 269 2.13 -11.09 16.15
C CYS A 269 2.09 -12.53 15.65
N ASP A 270 1.42 -12.73 14.51
CA ASP A 270 1.30 -14.05 13.90
C ASP A 270 2.65 -14.58 13.41
N ALA A 271 2.70 -15.88 13.06
CA ALA A 271 3.95 -16.59 12.75
C ALA A 271 4.76 -15.94 11.60
N ASN A 272 4.08 -15.30 10.66
CA ASN A 272 4.68 -14.66 9.49
C ASN A 272 4.80 -13.14 9.62
N GLU A 273 4.66 -12.62 10.84
CA GLU A 273 4.76 -11.19 11.14
C GLU A 273 5.84 -10.92 12.19
N LEU A 274 6.28 -9.67 12.27
CA LEU A 274 7.17 -9.16 13.31
C LEU A 274 6.62 -7.84 13.85
N CYS A 275 6.90 -7.57 15.12
CA CYS A 275 6.47 -6.36 15.79
C CYS A 275 7.39 -5.18 15.46
N ALA A 276 7.08 -4.47 14.38
CA ALA A 276 7.79 -3.27 14.00
C ALA A 276 7.45 -2.13 14.97
N PRO A 277 8.44 -1.50 15.62
CA PRO A 277 8.17 -0.41 16.52
C PRO A 277 7.65 0.78 15.71
N CYS A 278 6.67 1.46 16.30
CA CYS A 278 6.09 2.66 15.77
C CYS A 278 7.20 3.76 15.62
N TRP A 279 8.10 3.86 16.59
CA TRP A 279 9.21 4.84 16.67
C TRP A 279 10.53 4.08 16.81
N ASN A 280 11.60 4.52 16.16
CA ASN A 280 12.92 3.94 16.33
C ASN A 280 13.39 4.15 17.79
N PRO A 281 13.71 3.06 18.53
CA PRO A 281 14.03 3.16 19.95
C PRO A 281 15.36 3.89 20.26
N LEU A 282 16.20 4.13 19.25
CA LEU A 282 17.51 4.77 19.40
C LEU A 282 17.45 6.28 19.18
N ASP A 283 16.85 6.73 18.08
CA ASP A 283 16.83 8.15 17.69
C ASP A 283 15.43 8.79 17.78
N GLN A 284 14.41 8.02 18.18
CA GLN A 284 13.01 8.42 18.27
C GLN A 284 12.37 8.87 16.94
N THR A 285 12.98 8.56 15.81
CA THR A 285 12.40 8.86 14.50
C THR A 285 11.19 7.96 14.23
N ASP A 286 10.22 8.48 13.50
CA ASP A 286 9.06 7.71 13.06
C ASP A 286 9.49 6.67 12.02
N THR A 287 9.14 5.40 12.24
CA THR A 287 9.48 4.31 11.31
C THR A 287 8.47 4.17 10.18
N GLY A 288 7.31 4.85 10.28
CA GLY A 288 6.18 4.70 9.39
C GLY A 288 5.41 3.39 9.57
N ALA A 289 5.71 2.58 10.60
CA ALA A 289 5.00 1.33 10.88
C ALA A 289 3.54 1.56 11.31
N CYS A 290 3.28 2.68 11.98
CA CYS A 290 1.96 3.00 12.58
C CYS A 290 1.20 4.07 11.78
N HIS A 291 1.62 4.29 10.54
CA HIS A 291 0.99 5.19 9.58
C HIS A 291 0.71 4.47 8.25
N LEU A 292 0.50 3.15 8.34
CA LEU A 292 0.16 2.32 7.20
C LEU A 292 -1.34 2.40 6.92
N SER A 293 -1.67 2.73 5.68
CA SER A 293 -3.05 2.86 5.23
C SER A 293 -3.86 3.82 6.10
N CYS A 294 -4.81 3.29 6.87
CA CYS A 294 -5.76 4.01 7.67
C CYS A 294 -5.55 3.78 9.18
N ASP A 295 -4.36 3.30 9.56
CA ASP A 295 -3.92 3.25 10.94
C ASP A 295 -4.03 4.65 11.59
N PRO A 296 -4.68 4.78 12.76
CA PRO A 296 -4.87 6.08 13.42
C PRO A 296 -3.56 6.69 13.95
N GLY A 297 -2.42 5.98 13.87
CA GLY A 297 -1.19 6.39 14.51
C GLY A 297 -0.96 5.67 15.84
N PRO A 298 0.21 5.89 16.46
CA PRO A 298 0.45 5.37 17.80
C PRO A 298 -0.45 6.07 18.83
N THR A 299 -0.77 5.37 19.90
CA THR A 299 -1.43 5.94 21.08
C THR A 299 -0.43 6.41 22.14
N ALA A 300 0.78 5.84 22.14
CA ALA A 300 1.90 6.24 22.97
C ALA A 300 2.95 7.03 22.19
N GLY A 301 3.66 7.94 22.87
CA GLY A 301 4.83 8.61 22.28
C GLY A 301 6.05 7.67 22.18
N PRO A 302 7.17 8.15 21.59
CA PRO A 302 8.41 7.39 21.55
C PRO A 302 8.87 6.95 22.94
N THR A 303 9.17 5.66 23.07
CA THR A 303 9.79 5.10 24.28
C THR A 303 11.29 5.05 24.08
N GLN A 304 12.04 5.82 24.88
CA GLN A 304 13.49 5.71 24.92
C GLN A 304 13.92 4.47 25.68
N LEU A 305 14.94 3.80 25.15
CA LEU A 305 15.65 2.80 25.91
C LEU A 305 16.42 3.45 27.08
N PRO A 306 16.55 2.76 28.23
CA PRO A 306 17.28 3.30 29.38
C PRO A 306 18.74 3.60 29.02
N ALA A 307 19.27 4.71 29.53
CA ALA A 307 20.68 5.02 29.40
C ALA A 307 21.53 4.13 30.32
N CYS A 308 22.75 3.84 29.90
CA CYS A 308 23.80 3.19 30.70
C CYS A 308 25.14 3.93 30.51
N CYS A 309 26.22 3.46 31.17
CA CYS A 309 27.55 4.05 30.99
C CYS A 309 27.56 5.57 31.24
N ASP A 310 26.91 6.00 32.33
CA ASP A 310 26.72 7.42 32.70
C ASP A 310 26.10 8.29 31.60
N GLY A 311 25.22 7.71 30.78
CA GLY A 311 24.56 8.39 29.67
C GLY A 311 25.29 8.28 28.33
N ARG A 312 26.44 7.60 28.27
CA ARG A 312 27.22 7.39 27.05
C ARG A 312 26.85 6.10 26.32
N GLY A 313 25.99 5.28 26.90
CA GLY A 313 25.43 4.09 26.29
C GLY A 313 23.91 4.01 26.43
N THR A 314 23.34 3.07 25.68
CA THR A 314 21.93 2.74 25.67
C THR A 314 21.77 1.25 25.99
N CYS A 315 20.89 0.92 26.93
CA CYS A 315 20.52 -0.45 27.24
C CYS A 315 19.70 -1.02 26.08
N VAL A 316 20.23 -2.03 25.39
CA VAL A 316 19.57 -2.73 24.28
C VAL A 316 19.35 -4.19 24.65
N PRO A 317 18.28 -4.85 24.16
CA PRO A 317 18.14 -6.29 24.35
C PRO A 317 19.30 -7.04 23.72
N ALA A 318 19.75 -8.15 24.34
CA ALA A 318 20.82 -8.97 23.79
C ALA A 318 20.54 -9.44 22.34
N SER A 319 19.28 -9.70 21.99
CA SER A 319 18.88 -10.03 20.62
C SER A 319 19.13 -8.91 19.62
N ALA A 320 18.97 -7.65 20.04
CA ALA A 320 19.20 -6.48 19.19
C ALA A 320 20.71 -6.18 19.01
N ALA A 321 21.56 -6.65 19.93
CA ALA A 321 23.01 -6.51 19.82
C ALA A 321 23.63 -7.48 18.78
N GLY A 322 22.90 -8.51 18.36
CA GLY A 322 23.36 -9.49 17.36
C GLY A 322 24.69 -10.14 17.76
N ASP A 323 25.61 -10.23 16.80
CA ASP A 323 26.94 -10.85 17.01
C ASP A 323 27.83 -10.08 18.01
N ASN A 324 27.47 -8.83 18.35
CA ASN A 324 28.20 -8.04 19.33
C ASN A 324 27.74 -8.29 20.78
N ALA A 325 26.68 -9.07 21.00
CA ALA A 325 26.11 -9.30 22.33
C ALA A 325 27.16 -9.78 23.34
N ASP A 326 28.03 -10.72 22.97
CA ASP A 326 29.08 -11.26 23.84
C ASP A 326 30.17 -10.24 24.22
N ARG A 327 30.24 -9.11 23.52
CA ARG A 327 31.21 -8.02 23.74
C ARG A 327 30.64 -6.90 24.62
N LEU A 328 29.33 -6.90 24.82
CA LEU A 328 28.64 -5.91 25.64
C LEU A 328 28.39 -6.49 27.03
N GLY A 329 28.44 -5.64 28.05
CA GLY A 329 28.10 -6.02 29.42
C GLY A 329 26.75 -5.46 29.83
N GLN A 330 26.19 -5.99 30.91
CA GLN A 330 25.00 -5.42 31.53
C GLN A 330 25.25 -3.99 32.06
N ASP A 331 26.46 -3.73 32.58
CA ASP A 331 26.84 -2.45 33.21
C ASP A 331 25.75 -1.94 34.19
N THR A 332 25.20 -0.73 33.97
CA THR A 332 24.15 -0.13 34.81
C THR A 332 22.73 -0.44 34.32
N CYS A 333 22.55 -1.35 33.35
CA CYS A 333 21.23 -1.73 32.86
C CYS A 333 20.45 -2.49 33.94
N ALA A 334 19.27 -1.96 34.30
CA ALA A 334 18.46 -2.50 35.40
C ALA A 334 17.87 -3.89 35.12
N ASP A 335 17.71 -4.25 33.85
CA ASP A 335 17.22 -5.57 33.41
C ASP A 335 18.40 -6.45 33.01
N GLU A 336 18.44 -7.68 33.53
CA GLU A 336 19.48 -8.68 33.26
C GLU A 336 19.49 -9.19 31.80
N ALA A 337 18.40 -8.98 31.06
CA ALA A 337 18.33 -9.30 29.63
C ALA A 337 18.87 -8.18 28.72
N MET A 338 19.24 -7.03 29.29
CA MET A 338 19.69 -5.85 28.56
C MET A 338 21.20 -5.70 28.67
N LEU A 339 21.82 -5.33 27.55
CA LEU A 339 23.24 -5.06 27.43
C LEU A 339 23.45 -3.57 27.16
N CYS A 340 24.48 -3.00 27.76
CA CYS A 340 24.87 -1.62 27.55
C CYS A 340 25.65 -1.49 26.24
N ALA A 341 25.01 -0.92 25.21
CA ALA A 341 25.64 -0.58 23.95
C ALA A 341 26.10 0.88 23.99
N PRO A 342 27.41 1.18 23.89
CA PRO A 342 27.89 2.55 23.79
C PRO A 342 27.28 3.28 22.58
N ASN A 343 26.85 4.53 22.75
CA ASN A 343 26.14 5.30 21.72
C ASN A 343 27.01 5.55 20.48
N VAL A 344 28.33 5.62 20.65
CA VAL A 344 29.29 5.73 19.55
C VAL A 344 29.23 4.55 18.58
N PHE A 345 28.80 3.37 19.03
CA PHE A 345 28.62 2.20 18.15
C PHE A 345 27.30 2.21 17.38
N LEU A 346 26.38 3.11 17.76
CA LEU A 346 25.12 3.33 17.05
C LEU A 346 25.28 4.35 15.92
N GLU A 347 26.40 5.08 15.87
CA GLU A 347 26.72 6.02 14.80
C GLU A 347 27.11 5.28 13.51
N PRO A 348 26.40 5.51 12.38
CA PRO A 348 26.74 4.86 11.11
C PRO A 348 28.19 5.15 10.70
N GLY A 349 28.96 4.09 10.46
CA GLY A 349 30.35 4.21 10.01
C GLY A 349 31.38 4.58 11.09
N PHE A 350 31.03 4.43 12.37
CA PHE A 350 31.98 4.62 13.46
C PHE A 350 33.24 3.76 13.27
N GLN A 351 34.41 4.41 13.28
CA GLN A 351 35.72 3.76 13.29
C GLN A 351 36.49 4.26 14.50
N PRO A 352 36.87 3.37 15.44
CA PRO A 352 37.57 3.81 16.64
C PRO A 352 38.96 4.34 16.27
N ALA A 353 39.34 5.47 16.87
CA ALA A 353 40.65 6.07 16.65
C ALA A 353 41.77 5.11 17.06
N THR A 354 42.89 5.12 16.32
CA THR A 354 44.09 4.36 16.68
C THR A 354 44.78 4.99 17.88
N CYS A 355 45.33 4.17 18.76
CA CYS A 355 46.13 4.61 19.90
C CYS A 355 47.32 3.66 20.12
N GLU A 356 48.29 4.08 20.92
CA GLU A 356 49.46 3.27 21.25
C GLU A 356 49.49 2.93 22.74
N THR A 357 49.70 1.66 23.09
CA THR A 357 49.79 1.23 24.50
C THR A 357 51.25 1.13 24.96
N GLU A 358 51.92 2.27 25.19
CA GLU A 358 53.37 2.33 25.51
C GLU A 358 53.76 1.44 26.70
N LEU A 359 52.95 1.41 27.76
CA LEU A 359 53.23 0.58 28.94
C LEU A 359 53.19 -0.92 28.62
N ILE A 360 52.17 -1.36 27.88
CA ILE A 360 52.01 -2.76 27.48
C ILE A 360 53.12 -3.14 26.48
N GLN A 361 53.46 -2.24 25.56
CA GLN A 361 54.58 -2.39 24.64
C GLN A 361 55.91 -2.60 25.38
N SER A 362 56.17 -1.82 26.43
CA SER A 362 57.38 -1.94 27.24
C SER A 362 57.45 -3.27 28.02
N LEU A 363 56.32 -3.86 28.38
CA LEU A 363 56.27 -5.09 29.18
C LEU A 363 56.20 -6.37 28.33
N PHE A 364 55.47 -6.32 27.21
CA PHE A 364 55.13 -7.50 26.41
C PHE A 364 55.64 -7.43 24.96
N GLY A 365 56.23 -6.31 24.54
CA GLY A 365 56.90 -6.13 23.25
C GLY A 365 56.08 -5.37 22.21
N ALA A 366 56.74 -5.02 21.10
CA ALA A 366 56.19 -4.17 20.03
C ALA A 366 54.90 -4.71 19.36
N ALA A 367 54.64 -6.01 19.44
CA ALA A 367 53.41 -6.62 18.92
C ALA A 367 52.13 -6.13 19.62
N TYR A 368 52.27 -5.59 20.84
CA TYR A 368 51.16 -5.02 21.61
C TYR A 368 51.10 -3.50 21.49
N ALA A 369 51.86 -2.86 20.60
CA ALA A 369 51.87 -1.40 20.51
C ALA A 369 50.54 -0.85 19.98
N GLU A 370 49.90 -1.54 19.04
CA GLU A 370 48.68 -1.06 18.38
C GLU A 370 47.42 -1.30 19.22
N GLY A 371 46.59 -0.25 19.34
CA GLY A 371 45.29 -0.32 19.97
C GLY A 371 44.23 0.53 19.29
N ARG A 372 43.01 0.49 19.85
CA ARG A 372 41.86 1.31 19.45
C ARG A 372 41.22 1.97 20.66
N CYS A 373 40.81 3.22 20.50
CA CYS A 373 40.06 3.96 21.51
C CYS A 373 38.63 3.43 21.60
N LEU A 374 38.34 2.69 22.67
CA LEU A 374 37.02 2.13 22.95
C LEU A 374 36.43 2.76 24.22
N PRO A 375 35.08 2.81 24.33
CA PRO A 375 34.42 3.33 25.52
C PRO A 375 34.88 2.61 26.78
N ASP A 376 35.18 3.39 27.82
CA ASP A 376 35.70 2.88 29.09
C ASP A 376 34.72 1.97 29.85
N CYS A 377 33.44 2.00 29.49
CA CYS A 377 32.37 1.19 30.06
C CYS A 377 32.15 -0.18 29.39
N LEU A 378 32.99 -0.57 28.43
CA LEU A 378 33.01 -1.95 27.98
C LEU A 378 33.67 -2.84 29.04
N PRO A 379 33.08 -3.99 29.42
CA PRO A 379 33.65 -4.88 30.44
C PRO A 379 35.08 -5.33 30.12
N ASP A 380 35.34 -5.56 28.83
CA ASP A 380 36.65 -5.97 28.32
C ASP A 380 37.68 -4.84 28.35
N VAL A 381 37.26 -3.59 28.48
CA VAL A 381 38.14 -2.42 28.50
C VAL A 381 38.45 -1.98 29.94
N ASP A 382 37.50 -2.18 30.87
CA ASP A 382 37.70 -1.80 32.27
C ASP A 382 38.67 -2.72 33.03
N ASN A 383 38.78 -3.99 32.64
CA ASN A 383 39.59 -4.98 33.34
C ASN A 383 41.11 -4.92 33.07
N PHE A 384 41.56 -4.14 32.11
CA PHE A 384 42.99 -3.98 31.85
C PHE A 384 43.53 -2.71 32.50
N LEU A 385 44.81 -2.74 32.89
CA LEU A 385 45.61 -1.56 33.26
C LEU A 385 45.89 -0.67 32.03
N ILE A 386 44.83 -0.31 31.30
CA ILE A 386 44.87 0.51 30.11
C ILE A 386 44.77 1.97 30.51
N GLY A 387 45.72 2.77 30.01
CA GLY A 387 45.67 4.22 30.08
C GLY A 387 44.74 4.85 29.03
N GLN A 388 44.46 6.13 29.22
CA GLN A 388 43.76 6.96 28.24
C GLN A 388 44.70 7.44 27.10
N ASP A 389 45.88 6.84 26.96
CA ASP A 389 46.96 7.38 26.13
C ASP A 389 46.52 7.53 24.66
N GLY A 390 46.42 8.78 24.21
CA GLY A 390 45.99 9.14 22.86
C GLY A 390 44.47 9.08 22.60
N CYS A 391 43.66 8.74 23.59
CA CYS A 391 42.20 8.63 23.46
C CYS A 391 41.45 9.84 24.04
N ALA A 392 40.27 10.13 23.50
CA ALA A 392 39.39 11.18 24.00
C ALA A 392 38.87 10.88 25.42
N GLU A 393 38.25 11.87 26.07
CA GLU A 393 37.58 11.68 27.37
C GLU A 393 36.50 10.60 27.28
N GLY A 394 36.49 9.67 28.25
CA GLY A 394 35.57 8.53 28.28
C GLY A 394 35.96 7.34 27.39
N MET A 395 37.14 7.36 26.78
CA MET A 395 37.68 6.28 25.97
C MET A 395 38.98 5.75 26.59
N LYS A 396 39.26 4.46 26.46
CA LYS A 396 40.50 3.80 26.90
C LYS A 396 41.17 3.13 25.69
N CYS A 397 42.50 3.08 25.69
CA CYS A 397 43.26 2.49 24.58
C CYS A 397 43.30 0.96 24.67
N ALA A 398 42.36 0.26 24.04
CA ALA A 398 42.31 -1.20 24.05
C ALA A 398 43.34 -1.79 23.06
N PRO A 399 44.32 -2.60 23.51
CA PRO A 399 45.32 -3.19 22.62
C PRO A 399 44.66 -4.20 21.68
N CYS A 400 45.17 -4.34 20.44
CA CYS A 400 44.65 -5.33 19.49
C CYS A 400 44.81 -6.79 19.97
N LEU A 401 45.79 -7.05 20.83
CA LEU A 401 46.11 -8.37 21.37
C LEU A 401 45.99 -8.37 22.89
N LYS A 402 45.39 -9.42 23.46
CA LYS A 402 45.29 -9.65 24.91
C LYS A 402 46.66 -10.12 25.45
N PRO A 403 47.37 -9.35 26.30
CA PRO A 403 48.56 -9.83 26.98
C PRO A 403 48.21 -10.89 28.05
N PRO A 404 49.15 -11.80 28.39
CA PRO A 404 50.46 -12.02 27.78
C PRO A 404 50.44 -12.99 26.58
N PHE A 405 49.26 -13.52 26.22
CA PHE A 405 49.14 -14.68 25.32
C PHE A 405 49.04 -14.31 23.83
N GLY A 406 48.87 -13.02 23.51
CA GLY A 406 48.89 -12.53 22.14
C GLY A 406 47.67 -12.95 21.31
N THR A 407 46.59 -13.37 21.96
CA THR A 407 45.31 -13.66 21.29
C THR A 407 44.61 -12.36 20.93
N GLU A 408 43.84 -12.33 19.84
CA GLU A 408 43.07 -11.15 19.44
C GLU A 408 42.14 -10.69 20.57
N SER A 409 42.10 -9.37 20.79
CA SER A 409 41.23 -8.77 21.81
C SER A 409 39.84 -8.42 21.28
N GLY A 410 39.68 -8.43 19.96
CA GLY A 410 38.53 -7.87 19.27
C GLY A 410 38.57 -6.35 19.14
N ALA A 411 39.49 -5.65 19.81
CA ALA A 411 39.51 -4.19 19.81
C ALA A 411 39.80 -3.59 18.43
N CYS A 412 40.58 -4.32 17.62
CA CYS A 412 40.97 -3.90 16.26
C CYS A 412 40.17 -4.62 15.17
N ASP A 413 39.26 -5.50 15.55
CA ASP A 413 38.32 -6.11 14.62
C ASP A 413 37.38 -5.03 14.11
N PRO A 414 36.98 -5.06 12.83
CA PRO A 414 35.99 -4.14 12.32
C PRO A 414 34.73 -4.28 13.17
N ILE A 415 34.36 -3.20 13.87
CA ILE A 415 33.06 -3.10 14.52
C ILE A 415 32.06 -3.06 13.37
N VAL A 416 31.36 -4.17 13.17
CA VAL A 416 30.23 -4.20 12.25
C VAL A 416 29.13 -3.38 12.92
N THR A 417 29.16 -2.07 12.69
CA THR A 417 27.99 -1.21 12.86
C THR A 417 26.92 -1.77 11.92
N GLY A 418 25.69 -1.93 12.41
CA GLY A 418 24.62 -2.72 11.77
C GLY A 418 24.34 -2.36 10.30
N PRO A 419 23.52 -3.18 9.60
CA PRO A 419 23.17 -2.96 8.20
C PRO A 419 22.52 -1.59 7.91
#